data_AF-A0AAN4Z8P8-F1
#
_entry.id   AF-A0AAN4Z8P8-F1
#
_cell.length_a   1.000
_cell.length_b   1.000
_cell.length_c   1.000
_cell.angle_alpha   90.00
_cell.angle_beta   90.00
_cell.angle_gamma   90.00
#
_symmetry.space_group_name_H-M   'P 1'
#
loop_
_entity.id
_entity.type
_entity.pdbx_description
1 polymer ?
#
loop_
_entity_poly.entity_id
_entity_poly.type
_entity_poly.pdbx_seq_one_letter_code
_entity_poly.pdbx_strand_id
1 'polypeptide(L)'
;ASRKAMIRDLTLKQEAISLDNRSVSIGSEAVKNSLRTPDGDRLEYRDGAPLQRMSEYQEWIENTANNLNYSAKARVNSRKIGQKMLSMLRELAQQMRNEAIAIESLLKDSIRTWTEWRDTLQAQVAGKDKEMRSADAAIDEITFSLKQKGGPLQVALNRQSQRGLRPGIELCNDKAQHALHQELMMLKSSLLALENQLDKARESRKRLGAERDRLKGKLEICEQNLVIDNEILRVIRSTFPHEIQLSGFLLSETK
;
A
#
# COMPACT_ATOMS: atom_id res chain seq x y z
N ALA A 1 25.39 -18.93 -32.54
CA ALA A 1 25.77 -19.53 -33.85
C ALA A 1 27.11 -19.02 -34.38
N SER A 2 27.28 -17.72 -34.66
CA SER A 2 28.51 -17.18 -35.30
C SER A 2 29.82 -17.45 -34.54
N ARG A 3 29.81 -17.40 -33.20
CA ARG A 3 30.98 -17.77 -32.37
C ARG A 3 31.40 -19.23 -32.61
N LYS A 4 30.43 -20.15 -32.66
CA LYS A 4 30.68 -21.59 -32.88
C LYS A 4 31.24 -21.84 -34.28
N ALA A 5 30.75 -21.12 -35.29
CA ALA A 5 31.25 -21.19 -36.66
C ALA A 5 32.70 -20.66 -36.75
N MET A 6 33.02 -19.52 -36.13
CA MET A 6 34.39 -19.00 -36.07
C MET A 6 35.37 -19.91 -35.34
N ILE A 7 34.97 -20.49 -34.20
CA ILE A 7 35.82 -21.43 -33.46
C ILE A 7 36.10 -22.65 -34.33
N ARG A 8 35.08 -23.22 -34.98
CA ARG A 8 35.24 -24.36 -35.89
C ARG A 8 36.18 -24.04 -37.05
N ASP A 9 35.97 -22.91 -37.72
CA ASP A 9 36.81 -22.47 -38.85
C ASP A 9 38.28 -22.27 -38.43
N LEU A 10 38.51 -21.68 -37.24
CA LEU A 10 39.85 -21.56 -36.67
C LEU A 10 40.48 -22.93 -36.36
N THR A 11 39.73 -23.84 -35.72
CA THR A 11 40.22 -25.18 -35.38
C THR A 11 40.62 -25.96 -36.64
N LEU A 12 39.78 -25.94 -37.69
CA LEU A 12 40.07 -26.63 -38.95
C LEU A 12 41.33 -26.07 -39.63
N LYS A 13 41.53 -24.74 -39.59
CA LYS A 13 42.74 -24.11 -40.14
C LYS A 13 43.99 -24.45 -39.33
N GLN A 14 43.90 -24.50 -38.02
CA GLN A 14 45.01 -24.93 -37.15
C GLN A 14 45.40 -26.39 -37.42
N GLU A 15 44.41 -27.26 -37.61
CA GLU A 15 44.64 -28.66 -37.99
C GLU A 15 45.31 -28.77 -39.36
N ALA A 16 44.86 -28.00 -40.36
CA ALA A 16 45.51 -27.93 -41.67
C ALA A 16 46.98 -27.49 -41.58
N ILE A 17 47.28 -26.40 -40.86
CA ILE A 17 48.66 -25.94 -40.63
C ILE A 17 49.51 -27.02 -39.96
N SER A 18 48.94 -27.76 -38.99
CA SER A 18 49.67 -28.86 -38.32
C SER A 18 50.00 -30.02 -39.28
N LEU A 19 49.13 -30.29 -40.23
CA LEU A 19 49.34 -31.29 -41.29
C LEU A 19 50.41 -30.80 -42.28
N ASP A 20 50.38 -29.53 -42.67
CA ASP A 20 51.37 -28.95 -43.58
C ASP A 20 52.77 -28.95 -42.94
N ASN A 21 52.91 -28.55 -41.68
CA ASN A 21 54.18 -28.62 -40.94
C ASN A 21 54.74 -30.05 -40.84
N ARG A 22 53.85 -31.03 -40.64
CA ARG A 22 54.23 -32.45 -40.63
C ARG A 22 54.69 -32.91 -42.01
N SER A 23 54.03 -32.44 -43.06
CA SER A 23 54.39 -32.72 -44.45
C SER A 23 55.77 -32.15 -44.82
N VAL A 24 56.11 -30.95 -44.33
CA VAL A 24 57.46 -30.35 -44.51
C VAL A 24 58.55 -31.18 -43.85
N SER A 25 58.23 -31.92 -42.77
CA SER A 25 59.17 -32.83 -42.09
C SER A 25 59.40 -34.14 -42.86
N ILE A 26 58.64 -34.38 -43.94
CA ILE A 26 58.85 -35.51 -44.86
C ILE A 26 59.97 -35.12 -45.83
N GLY A 27 61.21 -35.50 -45.50
CA GLY A 27 62.36 -35.32 -46.40
C GLY A 27 62.29 -36.24 -47.63
N SER A 28 63.03 -35.91 -48.69
CA SER A 28 63.16 -36.75 -49.91
C SER A 28 63.83 -38.11 -49.66
N GLU A 29 64.28 -38.38 -48.43
CA GLU A 29 64.72 -39.69 -47.97
C GLU A 29 63.62 -40.49 -47.25
N ALA A 30 62.34 -40.21 -47.50
CA ALA A 30 61.31 -41.26 -47.38
C ALA A 30 61.46 -42.27 -48.54
N VAL A 31 62.66 -42.85 -48.67
CA VAL A 31 62.94 -43.97 -49.56
C VAL A 31 62.11 -45.16 -49.06
N LYS A 32 61.12 -45.53 -49.88
CA LYS A 32 60.63 -46.91 -50.07
C LYS A 32 60.30 -47.71 -48.81
N ASN A 33 59.51 -47.18 -47.88
CA ASN A 33 58.82 -48.06 -46.93
C ASN A 33 57.39 -48.32 -47.38
N SER A 34 57.27 -49.24 -48.34
CA SER A 34 56.03 -50.00 -48.54
C SER A 34 55.82 -50.86 -47.29
N LEU A 35 55.10 -50.37 -46.29
CA LEU A 35 54.57 -51.22 -45.23
C LEU A 35 53.64 -52.24 -45.89
N ARG A 36 54.07 -53.51 -45.90
CA ARG A 36 53.28 -54.65 -46.34
C ARG A 36 52.70 -55.33 -45.11
N THR A 37 51.49 -55.87 -45.23
CA THR A 37 50.99 -56.83 -44.25
C THR A 37 51.83 -58.13 -44.32
N PRO A 38 51.80 -58.99 -43.30
CA PRO A 38 52.51 -60.28 -43.31
C PRO A 38 52.17 -61.19 -44.50
N ASP A 39 50.98 -61.02 -45.10
CA ASP A 39 50.53 -61.75 -46.31
C ASP A 39 50.97 -61.08 -47.63
N GLY A 40 51.75 -59.99 -47.56
CA GLY A 40 52.40 -59.38 -48.71
C GLY A 40 51.62 -58.25 -49.40
N ASP A 41 50.40 -57.94 -48.94
CA ASP A 41 49.59 -56.86 -49.49
C ASP A 41 50.13 -55.49 -49.08
N ARG A 42 50.25 -54.61 -50.09
CA ARG A 42 50.74 -53.24 -49.94
C ARG A 42 49.66 -52.42 -49.26
N LEU A 43 49.91 -51.90 -48.05
CA LEU A 43 49.04 -50.90 -47.46
C LEU A 43 49.24 -49.60 -48.24
N GLU A 44 48.35 -49.36 -49.20
CA GLU A 44 48.30 -48.09 -49.91
C GLU A 44 48.05 -47.00 -48.87
N TYR A 45 49.00 -46.06 -48.80
CA TYR A 45 48.77 -44.74 -48.22
C TYR A 45 47.43 -44.27 -48.76
N ARG A 46 46.50 -43.89 -47.88
CA ARG A 46 45.14 -43.51 -48.29
C ARG A 46 45.29 -42.48 -49.40
N ASP A 47 44.97 -42.92 -50.62
CA ASP A 47 45.11 -42.09 -51.80
C ASP A 47 44.33 -40.81 -51.53
N GLY A 48 44.94 -39.68 -51.87
CA GLY A 48 44.51 -38.36 -51.43
C GLY A 48 43.00 -38.20 -51.49
N ALA A 49 42.43 -37.46 -50.54
CA ALA A 49 41.00 -37.13 -50.57
C ALA A 49 40.63 -36.76 -52.03
N PRO A 50 39.60 -37.39 -52.64
CA PRO A 50 39.36 -37.26 -54.07
C PRO A 50 39.33 -35.79 -54.47
N LEU A 51 40.05 -35.42 -55.54
CA LEU A 51 40.16 -34.04 -56.05
C LEU A 51 38.80 -33.34 -56.17
N GLN A 52 37.73 -34.10 -56.35
CA GLN A 52 36.34 -33.66 -56.38
C GLN A 52 35.79 -33.12 -55.04
N ARG A 53 36.56 -33.21 -53.95
CA ARG A 53 36.18 -32.74 -52.60
C ARG A 53 37.03 -31.55 -52.12
N MET A 54 37.89 -30.99 -52.98
CA MET A 54 38.71 -29.82 -52.68
C MET A 54 37.90 -28.54 -52.94
N SER A 55 37.88 -27.63 -51.98
CA SER A 55 37.39 -26.27 -52.23
C SER A 55 38.39 -25.52 -53.10
N GLU A 56 37.91 -24.72 -54.04
CA GLU A 56 38.78 -23.81 -54.79
C GLU A 56 39.37 -22.74 -53.86
N TYR A 57 40.56 -22.21 -54.19
CA TYR A 57 41.22 -21.18 -53.37
C TYR A 57 40.30 -19.98 -53.09
N GLN A 58 39.53 -19.58 -54.10
CA GLN A 58 38.57 -18.49 -53.99
C GLN A 58 37.42 -18.82 -53.03
N GLU A 59 36.90 -20.05 -53.06
CA GLU A 59 35.83 -20.50 -52.14
C GLU A 59 36.31 -20.55 -50.69
N TRP A 60 37.58 -20.93 -50.45
CA TRP A 60 38.17 -20.92 -49.11
C TRP A 60 38.31 -19.50 -48.54
N ILE A 61 38.75 -18.54 -49.38
CA ILE A 61 38.80 -17.11 -49.02
C ILE A 61 37.38 -16.62 -48.69
N GLU A 62 36.42 -16.90 -49.57
CA GLU A 62 35.04 -16.44 -49.42
C GLU A 62 34.38 -17.01 -48.16
N ASN A 63 34.56 -18.31 -47.86
CA ASN A 63 34.07 -18.91 -46.62
C ASN A 63 34.64 -18.21 -45.38
N THR A 64 35.95 -17.93 -45.38
CA THR A 64 36.61 -17.21 -44.28
C THR A 64 36.08 -15.79 -44.13
N ALA A 65 35.98 -15.06 -45.24
CA ALA A 65 35.46 -13.70 -45.29
C ALA A 65 34.01 -13.63 -44.81
N ASN A 66 33.18 -14.60 -45.22
CA ASN A 66 31.79 -14.74 -44.80
C ASN A 66 31.70 -14.99 -43.28
N ASN A 67 32.48 -15.93 -42.74
CA ASN A 67 32.50 -16.20 -41.30
C ASN A 67 32.90 -14.97 -40.48
N LEU A 68 33.91 -14.22 -40.94
CA LEU A 68 34.35 -12.98 -40.30
C LEU A 68 33.27 -11.90 -40.35
N ASN A 69 32.63 -11.72 -41.52
CA ASN A 69 31.54 -10.76 -41.71
C ASN A 69 30.32 -11.10 -40.84
N TYR A 70 29.89 -12.36 -40.79
CA TYR A 70 28.81 -12.79 -39.90
C TYR A 70 29.14 -12.57 -38.42
N SER A 71 30.40 -12.80 -38.01
CA SER A 71 30.86 -12.52 -36.65
C SER A 71 30.84 -11.01 -36.34
N ALA A 72 31.34 -10.17 -37.26
CA ALA A 72 31.28 -8.71 -37.13
C ALA A 72 29.83 -8.19 -37.02
N LYS A 73 28.92 -8.64 -37.91
CA LYS A 73 27.49 -8.31 -37.86
C LYS A 73 26.85 -8.75 -36.55
N ALA A 74 27.13 -9.97 -36.08
CA ALA A 74 26.62 -10.47 -34.81
C ALA A 74 27.09 -9.64 -33.61
N ARG A 75 28.36 -9.21 -33.57
CA ARG A 75 28.90 -8.32 -32.51
C ARG A 75 28.25 -6.94 -32.54
N VAL A 76 28.04 -6.36 -33.71
CA VAL A 76 27.32 -5.08 -33.85
C VAL A 76 25.88 -5.21 -33.36
N ASN A 77 25.16 -6.26 -33.79
CA ASN A 77 23.80 -6.50 -33.35
C ASN A 77 23.70 -6.71 -31.84
N SER A 78 24.61 -7.52 -31.26
CA SER A 78 24.67 -7.73 -29.81
C SER A 78 24.90 -6.43 -29.04
N ARG A 79 25.80 -5.55 -29.52
CA ARG A 79 26.00 -4.22 -28.92
C ARG A 79 24.75 -3.35 -28.99
N LYS A 80 24.04 -3.34 -30.13
CA LYS A 80 22.78 -2.60 -30.28
C LYS A 80 21.71 -3.09 -29.29
N ILE A 81 21.56 -4.41 -29.14
CA ILE A 81 20.63 -5.00 -28.17
C ILE A 81 21.01 -4.59 -26.74
N GLY A 82 22.30 -4.68 -26.37
CA GLY A 82 22.77 -4.27 -25.05
C GLY A 82 22.51 -2.79 -24.76
N GLN A 83 22.78 -1.90 -25.73
CA GLN A 83 22.48 -0.47 -25.59
C GLN A 83 20.98 -0.20 -25.41
N LYS A 84 20.12 -0.88 -26.18
CA LYS A 84 18.67 -0.76 -26.05
C LYS A 84 18.17 -1.29 -24.70
N MET A 85 18.75 -2.39 -24.21
CA MET A 85 18.41 -2.92 -22.88
C MET A 85 18.78 -1.93 -21.78
N LEU A 86 19.97 -1.34 -21.85
CA LEU A 86 20.43 -0.33 -20.89
C LEU A 86 19.57 0.93 -20.93
N SER A 87 19.14 1.39 -22.11
CA SER A 87 18.25 2.56 -22.21
C SER A 87 16.88 2.26 -21.59
N MET A 88 16.28 1.10 -21.91
CA MET A 88 15.00 0.69 -21.33
C MET A 88 15.07 0.52 -19.81
N LEU A 89 16.17 -0.02 -19.28
CA LEU A 89 16.37 -0.14 -17.82
C LEU A 89 16.46 1.22 -17.12
N ARG A 90 17.13 2.20 -17.73
CA ARG A 90 17.18 3.57 -17.20
C ARG A 90 15.82 4.25 -17.25
N GLU A 91 15.11 4.13 -18.38
CA GLU A 91 13.76 4.67 -18.53
C GLU A 91 12.81 4.08 -17.49
N LEU A 92 12.85 2.76 -17.27
CA LEU A 92 12.05 2.10 -16.25
C LEU A 92 12.43 2.55 -14.83
N ALA A 93 13.72 2.65 -14.52
CA ALA A 93 14.18 3.12 -13.22
C ALA A 93 13.73 4.56 -12.93
N GLN A 94 13.80 5.44 -13.92
CA GLN A 94 13.29 6.81 -13.83
C GLN A 94 11.77 6.84 -13.63
N GLN A 95 11.01 6.04 -14.39
CA GLN A 95 9.56 5.94 -14.22
C GLN A 95 9.19 5.46 -12.82
N MET A 96 9.81 4.39 -12.33
CA MET A 96 9.60 3.88 -10.97
C MET A 96 9.91 4.94 -9.91
N ARG A 97 10.91 5.80 -10.15
CA ARG A 97 11.26 6.87 -9.22
C ARG A 97 10.25 8.02 -9.26
N ASN A 98 9.74 8.37 -10.43
CA ASN A 98 8.69 9.37 -10.57
C ASN A 98 7.40 8.91 -9.86
N GLU A 99 7.01 7.65 -10.04
CA GLU A 99 5.89 7.05 -9.32
C GLU A 99 6.12 7.04 -7.80
N ALA A 100 7.34 6.75 -7.35
CA ALA A 100 7.67 6.83 -5.94
C ALA A 100 7.52 8.26 -5.39
N ILE A 101 7.95 9.29 -6.11
CA ILE A 101 7.75 10.68 -5.68
C ILE A 101 6.26 11.04 -5.65
N ALA A 102 5.50 10.64 -6.68
CA ALA A 102 4.07 10.90 -6.76
C ALA A 102 3.30 10.27 -5.58
N ILE A 103 3.56 9.00 -5.26
CA ILE A 103 2.91 8.32 -4.14
C ILE A 103 3.35 8.95 -2.80
N GLU A 104 4.60 9.42 -2.66
CA GLU A 104 5.02 10.10 -1.43
C GLU A 104 4.26 11.42 -1.23
N SER A 105 4.01 12.17 -2.30
CA SER A 105 3.16 13.37 -2.25
C SER A 105 1.72 13.02 -1.84
N LEU A 106 1.13 11.98 -2.46
CA LEU A 106 -0.23 11.53 -2.14
C LEU A 106 -0.34 11.06 -0.69
N LEU A 107 0.66 10.33 -0.17
CA LEU A 107 0.68 9.89 1.21
C LEU A 107 0.76 11.10 2.17
N LYS A 108 1.57 12.11 1.84
CA LYS A 108 1.65 13.35 2.63
C LYS A 108 0.30 14.09 2.67
N ASP A 109 -0.40 14.16 1.55
CA ASP A 109 -1.75 14.75 1.48
C ASP A 109 -2.79 13.92 2.24
N SER A 110 -2.70 12.58 2.19
CA SER A 110 -3.55 11.67 2.98
C SER A 110 -3.37 11.91 4.47
N ILE A 111 -2.11 11.92 4.97
CA ILE A 111 -1.78 12.19 6.38
C ILE A 111 -2.32 13.55 6.82
N ARG A 112 -2.16 14.59 5.99
CA ARG A 112 -2.71 15.92 6.26
C ARG A 112 -4.23 15.88 6.40
N THR A 113 -4.90 15.23 5.44
CA THR A 113 -6.37 15.10 5.44
C THR A 113 -6.86 14.36 6.68
N TRP A 114 -6.26 13.22 7.03
CA TRP A 114 -6.60 12.48 8.23
C TRP A 114 -6.37 13.30 9.51
N THR A 115 -5.31 14.09 9.56
CA THR A 115 -5.02 15.00 10.68
C THR A 115 -6.11 16.06 10.83
N GLU A 116 -6.50 16.73 9.74
CA GLU A 116 -7.58 17.73 9.73
C GLU A 116 -8.94 17.11 10.16
N TRP A 117 -9.23 15.89 9.69
CA TRP A 117 -10.44 15.16 10.07
C TRP A 117 -10.44 14.75 11.54
N ARG A 118 -9.31 14.26 12.06
CA ARG A 118 -9.13 13.94 13.48
C ARG A 118 -9.41 15.16 14.35
N ASP A 119 -8.78 16.29 14.04
CA ASP A 119 -8.92 17.52 14.83
C ASP A 119 -10.37 18.03 14.82
N THR A 120 -11.02 17.94 13.65
CA THR A 120 -12.44 18.28 13.50
C THR A 120 -13.34 17.37 14.32
N LEU A 121 -13.13 16.05 14.25
CA LEU A 121 -13.90 15.07 15.02
C LEU A 121 -13.68 15.24 16.53
N GLN A 122 -12.44 15.49 16.96
CA GLN A 122 -12.11 15.75 18.36
C GLN A 122 -12.80 17.02 18.88
N ALA A 123 -12.83 18.09 18.08
CA ALA A 123 -13.58 19.30 18.40
C ALA A 123 -15.10 19.04 18.51
N GLN A 124 -15.67 18.24 17.61
CA GLN A 124 -17.09 17.86 17.68
C GLN A 124 -17.40 17.02 18.93
N VAL A 125 -16.55 16.05 19.27
CA VAL A 125 -16.69 15.27 20.51
C VAL A 125 -16.66 16.17 21.74
N ALA A 126 -15.69 17.10 21.81
CA ALA A 126 -15.60 18.06 22.91
C ALA A 126 -16.83 18.99 22.99
N GLY A 127 -17.38 19.39 21.83
CA GLY A 127 -18.64 20.12 21.73
C GLY A 127 -19.81 19.34 22.32
N LYS A 128 -19.96 18.06 21.95
CA LYS A 128 -20.99 17.18 22.50
C LYS A 128 -20.83 16.94 23.99
N ASP A 129 -19.61 16.79 24.49
CA ASP A 129 -19.35 16.68 25.93
C ASP A 129 -19.78 17.96 26.69
N LYS A 130 -19.63 19.14 26.08
CA LYS A 130 -20.14 20.40 26.65
C LYS A 130 -21.67 20.45 26.65
N GLU A 131 -22.31 20.11 25.54
CA GLU A 131 -23.79 20.02 25.45
C GLU A 131 -24.35 19.04 26.48
N MET A 132 -23.70 17.90 26.66
CA MET A 132 -24.03 16.89 27.66
C MET A 132 -23.96 17.44 29.08
N ARG A 133 -22.88 18.14 29.46
CA ARG A 133 -22.76 18.79 30.78
C ARG A 133 -23.86 19.82 31.03
N SER A 134 -24.20 20.63 30.02
CA SER A 134 -25.30 21.60 30.13
C SER A 134 -26.65 20.91 30.33
N ALA A 135 -26.88 19.80 29.63
CA ALA A 135 -28.10 19.00 29.78
C ALA A 135 -28.16 18.30 31.15
N ASP A 136 -27.04 17.82 31.68
CA ASP A 136 -26.96 17.26 33.04
C ASP A 136 -27.31 18.33 34.10
N ALA A 137 -26.74 19.54 33.98
CA ALA A 137 -27.07 20.66 34.88
C ALA A 137 -28.56 21.06 34.80
N ALA A 138 -29.16 21.06 33.61
CA ALA A 138 -30.59 21.34 33.45
C ALA A 138 -31.46 20.26 34.10
N ILE A 139 -31.09 18.98 33.98
CA ILE A 139 -31.76 17.87 34.65
C ILE A 139 -31.70 18.05 36.17
N ASP A 140 -30.55 18.42 36.71
CA ASP A 140 -30.37 18.64 38.15
C ASP A 140 -31.24 19.81 38.64
N GLU A 141 -31.28 20.92 37.92
CA GLU A 141 -32.09 22.11 38.26
C GLU A 141 -33.60 21.80 38.23
N ILE A 142 -34.08 21.07 37.22
CA ILE A 142 -35.49 20.64 37.13
C ILE A 142 -35.82 19.68 38.28
N THR A 143 -34.92 18.75 38.58
CA THR A 143 -35.07 17.79 39.69
C THR A 143 -35.14 18.50 41.04
N PHE A 144 -34.28 19.51 41.24
CA PHE A 144 -34.31 20.36 42.43
C PHE A 144 -35.64 21.14 42.53
N SER A 145 -36.09 21.74 41.43
CA SER A 145 -37.36 22.47 41.36
C SER A 145 -38.58 21.59 41.70
N LEU A 146 -38.60 20.35 41.22
CA LEU A 146 -39.62 19.36 41.58
C LEU A 146 -39.63 19.09 43.09
N LYS A 147 -38.46 18.86 43.69
CA LYS A 147 -38.32 18.64 45.14
C LYS A 147 -38.82 19.84 45.95
N GLN A 148 -38.46 21.06 45.53
CA GLN A 148 -38.86 22.29 46.21
C GLN A 148 -40.38 22.53 46.17
N LYS A 149 -41.06 22.12 45.09
CA LYS A 149 -42.52 22.25 44.96
C LYS A 149 -43.31 21.15 45.68
N GLY A 150 -42.69 20.01 45.99
CA GLY A 150 -43.35 18.92 46.72
C GLY A 150 -43.81 19.32 48.13
N GLY A 151 -42.99 20.09 48.87
CA GLY A 151 -43.33 20.56 50.21
C GLY A 151 -44.59 21.45 50.25
N PRO A 152 -44.64 22.55 49.47
CA PRO A 152 -45.83 23.38 49.35
C PRO A 152 -47.10 22.62 48.94
N LEU A 153 -46.99 21.66 48.00
CA LEU A 153 -48.12 20.83 47.60
C LEU A 153 -48.67 20.03 48.80
N GLN A 154 -47.82 19.39 49.59
CA GLN A 154 -48.25 18.63 50.77
C GLN A 154 -48.93 19.53 51.81
N VAL A 155 -48.38 20.72 52.05
CA VAL A 155 -48.99 21.70 52.96
C VAL A 155 -50.39 22.10 52.48
N ALA A 156 -50.54 22.42 51.19
CA ALA A 156 -51.83 22.79 50.61
C ALA A 156 -52.84 21.64 50.66
N LEU A 157 -52.42 20.39 50.40
CA LEU A 157 -53.26 19.20 50.52
C LEU A 157 -53.73 18.97 51.95
N ASN A 158 -52.81 19.10 52.92
CA ASN A 158 -53.14 18.95 54.34
C ASN A 158 -54.11 20.05 54.79
N ARG A 159 -53.89 21.31 54.39
CA ARG A 159 -54.83 22.43 54.67
C ARG A 159 -56.21 22.16 54.10
N GLN A 160 -56.28 21.61 52.89
CA GLN A 160 -57.53 21.29 52.21
C GLN A 160 -58.28 20.16 52.94
N SER A 161 -57.55 19.13 53.36
CA SER A 161 -58.10 18.03 54.17
C SER A 161 -58.63 18.54 55.51
N GLN A 162 -57.86 19.34 56.24
CA GLN A 162 -58.26 19.90 57.54
C GLN A 162 -59.50 20.81 57.44
N ARG A 163 -59.58 21.65 56.41
CA ARG A 163 -60.79 22.47 56.16
C ARG A 163 -62.02 21.62 55.87
N GLY A 164 -61.84 20.46 55.23
CA GLY A 164 -62.92 19.49 54.97
C GLY A 164 -63.48 18.80 56.21
N LEU A 165 -62.83 18.91 57.37
CA LEU A 165 -63.29 18.32 58.64
C LEU A 165 -64.19 19.26 59.46
N ARG A 166 -64.43 20.49 58.99
CA ARG A 166 -65.30 21.43 59.71
C ARG A 166 -66.74 20.91 59.76
N PRO A 167 -67.42 20.96 60.92
CA PRO A 167 -68.77 20.40 61.05
C PRO A 167 -69.86 21.38 60.58
N GLY A 168 -70.94 20.83 60.01
CA GLY A 168 -72.17 21.57 59.74
C GLY A 168 -71.98 22.81 58.86
N ILE A 169 -72.53 23.95 59.29
CA ILE A 169 -72.48 25.22 58.55
C ILE A 169 -71.09 25.84 58.49
N GLU A 170 -70.18 25.45 59.41
CA GLU A 170 -68.79 25.93 59.43
C GLU A 170 -67.95 25.37 58.27
N LEU A 171 -68.45 24.33 57.57
CA LEU A 171 -67.91 23.87 56.28
C LEU A 171 -68.25 24.88 55.18
N CYS A 172 -67.62 26.04 55.26
CA CYS A 172 -67.89 27.17 54.38
C CYS A 172 -67.07 27.09 53.09
N ASN A 173 -67.72 27.29 51.94
CA ASN A 173 -67.07 27.51 50.66
C ASN A 173 -66.71 29.00 50.49
N ASP A 174 -65.76 29.46 51.30
CA ASP A 174 -65.34 30.86 51.37
C ASP A 174 -64.23 31.21 50.36
N LYS A 175 -63.84 32.49 50.32
CA LYS A 175 -62.75 32.97 49.46
C LYS A 175 -61.43 32.24 49.69
N ALA A 176 -61.13 31.86 50.94
CA ALA A 176 -59.93 31.11 51.27
C ALA A 176 -59.99 29.67 50.74
N GLN A 177 -61.18 29.05 50.71
CA GLN A 177 -61.42 27.73 50.12
C GLN A 177 -61.15 27.74 48.62
N HIS A 178 -61.65 28.78 47.92
CA HIS A 178 -61.39 28.97 46.50
C HIS A 178 -59.91 29.20 46.20
N ALA A 179 -59.24 30.07 46.97
CA ALA A 179 -57.81 30.34 46.80
C ALA A 179 -56.95 29.08 47.02
N LEU A 180 -57.26 28.28 48.04
CA LEU A 180 -56.55 27.02 48.31
C LEU A 180 -56.74 25.98 47.20
N HIS A 181 -57.96 25.87 46.66
CA HIS A 181 -58.23 25.01 45.52
C HIS A 181 -57.43 25.45 44.28
N GLN A 182 -57.41 26.75 44.00
CA GLN A 182 -56.63 27.31 42.89
C GLN A 182 -55.12 27.09 43.07
N GLU A 183 -54.59 27.31 44.27
CA GLU A 183 -53.19 27.02 44.62
C GLU A 183 -52.85 25.54 44.34
N LEU A 184 -53.71 24.61 44.78
CA LEU A 184 -53.53 23.18 44.52
C LEU A 184 -53.52 22.85 43.03
N MET A 185 -54.43 23.43 42.25
CA MET A 185 -54.48 23.23 40.80
C MET A 185 -53.20 23.75 40.12
N MET A 186 -52.74 24.95 40.51
CA MET A 186 -51.51 25.54 39.96
C MET A 186 -50.27 24.72 40.34
N LEU A 187 -50.16 24.28 41.59
CA LEU A 187 -49.03 23.44 42.05
C LEU A 187 -48.99 22.09 41.31
N LYS A 188 -50.13 21.41 41.17
CA LYS A 188 -50.22 20.14 40.43
C LYS A 188 -49.87 20.31 38.96
N SER A 189 -50.41 21.35 38.31
CA SER A 189 -50.11 21.67 36.92
C SER A 189 -48.62 21.98 36.73
N SER A 190 -48.02 22.78 37.61
CA SER A 190 -46.59 23.11 37.56
C SER A 190 -45.70 21.89 37.77
N LEU A 191 -46.05 20.97 38.67
CA LEU A 191 -45.30 19.73 38.88
C LEU A 191 -45.35 18.83 37.64
N LEU A 192 -46.55 18.61 37.07
CA LEU A 192 -46.71 17.84 35.85
C LEU A 192 -45.92 18.44 34.68
N ALA A 193 -45.90 19.77 34.56
CA ALA A 193 -45.09 20.46 33.55
C ALA A 193 -43.59 20.21 33.74
N LEU A 194 -43.09 20.26 34.99
CA LEU A 194 -41.68 19.99 35.31
C LEU A 194 -41.30 18.52 35.09
N GLU A 195 -42.17 17.57 35.42
CA GLU A 195 -41.97 16.13 35.15
C GLU A 195 -41.83 15.89 33.63
N ASN A 196 -42.74 16.44 32.83
CA ASN A 196 -42.66 16.36 31.37
C ASN A 196 -41.39 17.02 30.81
N GLN A 197 -40.93 18.13 31.40
CA GLN A 197 -39.66 18.76 31.01
C GLN A 197 -38.45 17.90 31.38
N LEU A 198 -38.48 17.24 32.54
CA LEU A 198 -37.43 16.35 33.00
C LEU A 198 -37.26 15.16 32.05
N ASP A 199 -38.37 14.54 31.64
CA ASP A 199 -38.34 13.40 30.72
C ASP A 199 -37.76 13.80 29.35
N LYS A 200 -38.18 14.95 28.81
CA LYS A 200 -37.62 15.50 27.57
C LYS A 200 -36.14 15.82 27.68
N ALA A 201 -35.70 16.38 28.81
CA ALA A 201 -34.30 16.68 29.07
C ALA A 201 -33.46 15.41 29.13
N ARG A 202 -33.93 14.36 29.82
CA ARG A 202 -33.29 13.03 29.89
C ARG A 202 -33.19 12.37 28.52
N GLU A 203 -34.26 12.42 27.72
CA GLU A 203 -34.23 11.87 26.37
C GLU A 203 -33.24 12.63 25.47
N SER A 204 -33.24 13.96 25.54
CA SER A 204 -32.25 14.79 24.83
C SER A 204 -30.83 14.42 25.24
N ARG A 205 -30.57 14.28 26.55
CA ARG A 205 -29.27 13.91 27.10
C ARG A 205 -28.80 12.53 26.62
N LYS A 206 -29.70 11.57 26.53
CA LYS A 206 -29.44 10.24 25.98
C LYS A 206 -29.08 10.30 24.50
N ARG A 207 -29.81 11.08 23.69
CA ARG A 207 -29.51 11.28 22.27
C ARG A 207 -28.13 11.90 22.04
N LEU A 208 -27.77 12.92 22.83
CA LEU A 208 -26.43 13.52 22.81
C LEU A 208 -25.34 12.49 23.12
N GLY A 209 -25.57 11.61 24.09
CA GLY A 209 -24.64 10.52 24.43
C GLY A 209 -24.40 9.58 23.25
N ALA A 210 -25.46 9.12 22.59
CA ALA A 210 -25.36 8.23 21.43
C ALA A 210 -24.65 8.91 20.24
N GLU A 211 -24.90 10.20 20.01
CA GLU A 211 -24.22 10.96 18.97
C GLU A 211 -22.72 11.12 19.27
N ARG A 212 -22.38 11.42 20.52
CA ARG A 212 -20.99 11.50 21.00
C ARG A 212 -20.25 10.18 20.81
N ASP A 213 -20.88 9.06 21.15
CA ASP A 213 -20.28 7.73 20.96
C ASP A 213 -20.07 7.40 19.49
N ARG A 214 -21.03 7.76 18.62
CA ARG A 214 -20.87 7.64 17.16
C ARG A 214 -19.67 8.45 16.64
N LEU A 215 -19.50 9.68 17.13
CA LEU A 215 -18.36 10.53 16.76
C LEU A 215 -17.03 9.95 17.25
N LYS A 216 -16.99 9.40 18.47
CA LYS A 216 -15.80 8.71 18.99
C LYS A 216 -15.40 7.50 18.16
N GLY A 217 -16.37 6.68 17.73
CA GLY A 217 -16.07 5.56 16.83
C GLY A 217 -15.46 6.01 15.49
N LYS A 218 -15.94 7.13 14.93
CA LYS A 218 -15.32 7.74 13.74
C LYS A 218 -13.91 8.27 14.02
N LEU A 219 -13.69 8.89 15.17
CA LEU A 219 -12.39 9.39 15.59
C LEU A 219 -11.38 8.25 15.72
N GLU A 220 -11.77 7.13 16.33
CA GLU A 220 -10.91 5.95 16.47
C GLU A 220 -10.48 5.39 15.11
N ILE A 221 -11.42 5.25 14.16
CA ILE A 221 -11.08 4.82 12.79
C ILE A 221 -10.13 5.83 12.12
N CYS A 222 -10.36 7.13 12.32
CA CYS A 222 -9.49 8.19 11.78
C CYS A 222 -8.07 8.10 12.37
N GLU A 223 -7.94 7.87 13.67
CA GLU A 223 -6.66 7.70 14.36
C GLU A 223 -5.93 6.45 13.87
N GLN A 224 -6.64 5.33 13.70
CA GLN A 224 -6.07 4.10 13.14
C GLN A 224 -5.52 4.30 11.72
N ASN A 225 -6.28 4.95 10.84
CA ASN A 225 -5.82 5.24 9.48
C ASN A 225 -4.60 6.18 9.48
N LEU A 226 -4.59 7.19 10.35
CA LEU A 226 -3.46 8.09 10.49
C LEU A 226 -2.18 7.35 10.92
N VAL A 227 -2.29 6.38 11.84
CA VAL A 227 -1.18 5.53 12.26
C VAL A 227 -0.66 4.68 11.10
N ILE A 228 -1.56 4.05 10.33
CA ILE A 228 -1.17 3.26 9.15
C ILE A 228 -0.39 4.12 8.15
N ASP A 229 -0.93 5.28 7.79
CA ASP A 229 -0.31 6.15 6.78
C ASP A 229 1.01 6.75 7.27
N ASN A 230 1.07 7.20 8.52
CA ASN A 230 2.20 7.96 9.05
C ASN A 230 3.32 7.08 9.61
N GLU A 231 2.99 5.96 10.25
CA GLU A 231 3.97 5.08 10.90
C GLU A 231 4.33 3.89 10.03
N ILE A 232 3.35 3.20 9.44
CA ILE A 232 3.59 1.95 8.70
C ILE A 232 4.05 2.25 7.27
N LEU A 233 3.24 2.99 6.51
CA LEU A 233 3.54 3.24 5.09
C LEU A 233 4.79 4.09 4.94
N ARG A 234 5.00 5.09 5.80
CA ARG A 234 6.21 5.91 5.76
C ARG A 234 7.50 5.10 5.97
N VAL A 235 7.49 4.12 6.88
CA VAL A 235 8.62 3.21 7.10
C VAL A 235 8.86 2.34 5.87
N ILE A 236 7.82 1.72 5.31
CA ILE A 236 7.95 0.92 4.07
C ILE A 236 8.56 1.77 2.95
N ARG A 237 8.08 3.00 2.76
CA ARG A 237 8.55 3.90 1.71
C ARG A 237 9.98 4.39 1.92
N SER A 238 10.42 4.55 3.17
CA SER A 238 11.79 4.95 3.49
C SER A 238 12.85 3.97 2.98
N THR A 239 12.46 2.71 2.73
CA THR A 239 13.33 1.66 2.19
C THR A 239 13.31 1.55 0.66
N PHE A 240 12.53 2.41 -0.03
CA PHE A 240 12.40 2.30 -1.48
C PHE A 240 13.72 2.62 -2.21
N PRO A 241 14.21 1.73 -3.10
CA PRO A 241 15.55 1.84 -3.69
C PRO A 241 15.77 3.11 -4.52
N HIS A 242 17.02 3.59 -4.61
CA HIS A 242 17.39 4.70 -5.51
C HIS A 242 17.42 4.26 -6.98
N GLU A 243 17.18 5.19 -7.92
CA GLU A 243 17.29 4.96 -9.38
C GLU A 243 18.53 4.17 -9.82
N ILE A 244 19.69 4.45 -9.21
CA ILE A 244 20.96 3.76 -9.49
C ILE A 244 20.90 2.27 -9.08
N GLN A 245 20.21 1.97 -7.98
CA GLN A 245 19.97 0.58 -7.54
C GLN A 245 18.95 -0.10 -8.46
N LEU A 246 17.89 0.60 -8.88
CA LEU A 246 16.84 0.08 -9.75
C LEU A 246 17.34 -0.25 -11.16
N SER A 247 18.29 0.53 -11.68
CA SER A 247 18.89 0.32 -13.01
C SER A 247 19.99 -0.76 -13.03
N GLY A 248 20.31 -1.36 -11.88
CA GLY A 248 21.22 -2.52 -11.80
C GLY A 248 22.70 -2.20 -11.95
N PHE A 249 23.11 -0.91 -12.00
CA PHE A 249 24.52 -0.52 -12.16
C PHE A 249 25.41 -0.91 -10.95
N LEU A 250 24.83 -1.30 -9.82
CA LEU A 250 25.56 -1.82 -8.65
C LEU A 250 25.86 -3.33 -8.70
N LEU A 251 25.48 -4.04 -9.77
CA LEU A 251 25.72 -5.50 -9.90
C LEU A 251 26.86 -5.89 -10.86
N SER A 252 27.64 -4.94 -11.41
CA SER A 252 28.65 -5.26 -12.43
C SER A 252 30.12 -4.98 -12.09
N GLU A 253 30.47 -4.74 -10.82
CA GLU A 253 31.88 -4.57 -10.41
C GLU A 253 32.26 -5.41 -9.19
N THR A 254 31.87 -6.69 -9.18
CA THR A 254 32.58 -7.69 -8.36
C THR A 254 32.51 -9.05 -9.03
N LYS A 255 33.50 -9.33 -9.90
CA LYS A 255 34.30 -10.56 -9.98
C LYS A 255 35.06 -10.63 -11.30
#